data_AF-X1AQZ6-F1
#
_entry.id   AF-X1AQZ6-F1
#
_cell.length_a   1.000
_cell.length_b   1.000
_cell.length_c   1.000
_cell.angle_alpha   90.00
_cell.angle_beta   90.00
_cell.angle_gamma   90.00
#
_symmetry.space_group_name_H-M   'P 1'
#
loop_
_entity.id
_entity.type
_entity.pdbx_description
1 polymer ?
#
loop_
_entity_poly.entity_id
_entity_poly.type
_entity_poly.pdbx_seq_one_letter_code
_entity_poly.pdbx_strand_id
1 'polypeptide(L)'
;MKLKKDKKLEKIAEDVKYEIYMFRLTTKYLYCYSNKVNTNEKDKFLINVLLESFGIHAYNLFKFFYQGEREKKNNRQIKRKSSDVIAEDFHIRRRFFRSDRTPKQKLKIIENKRNKQIAHLTYNRIYKNKRTKPWNFGLISKYMEQTIEAFIKSLPAKHDRLFNQNQR
;
A
#
# COMPACT_ATOMS: atom_id res chain seq x y z
N MET A 1 7.20 16.27 27.12
CA MET A 1 7.75 15.19 26.26
C MET A 1 6.65 14.40 25.50
N LYS A 2 5.53 14.01 26.13
CA LYS A 2 4.38 13.34 25.46
C LYS A 2 3.76 14.16 24.31
N LEU A 3 3.50 15.47 24.51
CA LEU A 3 2.91 16.37 23.49
C LEU A 3 3.70 16.45 22.17
N LYS A 4 5.04 16.40 22.20
CA LYS A 4 5.87 16.40 20.97
C LYS A 4 5.76 15.07 20.20
N LYS A 5 5.55 13.95 20.91
CA LYS A 5 5.39 12.63 20.30
C LYS A 5 4.01 12.49 19.66
N ASP A 6 2.98 13.04 20.30
CA ASP A 6 1.61 13.03 19.77
C ASP A 6 1.49 13.88 18.50
N LYS A 7 2.02 15.11 18.48
CA LYS A 7 2.06 15.94 17.26
C LYS A 7 2.81 15.30 16.09
N LYS A 8 3.88 14.54 16.39
CA LYS A 8 4.63 13.80 15.36
C LYS A 8 3.80 12.65 14.79
N LEU A 9 3.05 11.94 15.64
CA LEU A 9 2.16 10.87 15.20
C LEU A 9 0.98 11.39 14.37
N GLU A 10 0.44 12.56 14.70
CA GLU A 10 -0.61 13.23 13.90
C GLU A 10 -0.12 13.54 12.49
N LYS A 11 1.06 14.17 12.35
CA LYS A 11 1.66 14.44 11.04
C LYS A 11 1.91 13.16 10.23
N ILE A 12 2.44 12.13 10.88
CA ILE A 12 2.63 10.82 10.25
C ILE A 12 1.28 10.21 9.84
N ALA A 13 0.23 10.40 10.63
CA ALA A 13 -1.11 9.93 10.29
C ALA A 13 -1.62 10.60 9.01
N GLU A 14 -1.35 11.89 8.81
CA GLU A 14 -1.67 12.61 7.58
C GLU A 14 -0.95 12.02 6.36
N ASP A 15 0.34 11.69 6.49
CA ASP A 15 1.09 11.03 5.43
C ASP A 15 0.50 9.64 5.10
N VAL A 16 0.16 8.84 6.12
CA VAL A 16 -0.46 7.53 5.93
C VAL A 16 -1.87 7.66 5.30
N LYS A 17 -2.66 8.67 5.70
CA LYS A 17 -3.94 8.97 5.05
C LYS A 17 -3.75 9.30 3.58
N TYR A 18 -2.76 10.13 3.25
CA TYR A 18 -2.45 10.49 1.87
C TYR A 18 -2.14 9.24 1.04
N GLU A 19 -1.32 8.33 1.56
CA GLU A 19 -1.01 7.06 0.91
C GLU A 19 -2.26 6.18 0.70
N ILE A 20 -3.12 6.05 1.72
CA ILE A 20 -4.40 5.32 1.62
C ILE A 20 -5.31 5.97 0.57
N TYR A 21 -5.43 7.29 0.59
CA TYR A 21 -6.27 8.05 -0.33
C TYR A 21 -5.79 7.88 -1.77
N MET A 22 -4.51 8.10 -2.02
CA MET A 22 -3.92 7.94 -3.35
C MET A 22 -4.02 6.50 -3.85
N PHE A 23 -3.82 5.51 -2.99
CA PHE A 23 -4.02 4.10 -3.34
C PHE A 23 -5.47 3.81 -3.77
N ARG A 24 -6.46 4.27 -3.02
CA ARG A 24 -7.89 4.09 -3.35
C ARG A 24 -8.26 4.86 -4.62
N LEU A 25 -7.78 6.09 -4.77
CA LEU A 25 -8.06 6.95 -5.93
C LEU A 25 -7.51 6.34 -7.22
N THR A 26 -6.24 5.93 -7.21
CA THR A 26 -5.61 5.26 -8.36
C THR A 26 -6.31 3.95 -8.70
N THR A 27 -6.67 3.15 -7.70
CA THR A 27 -7.47 1.93 -7.90
C THR A 27 -8.81 2.22 -8.57
N LYS A 28 -9.55 3.22 -8.09
CA LYS A 28 -10.85 3.63 -8.66
C LYS A 28 -10.69 4.00 -10.14
N TYR A 29 -9.74 4.87 -10.46
CA TYR A 29 -9.51 5.27 -11.85
C TYR A 29 -9.02 4.10 -12.71
N LEU A 30 -8.15 3.22 -12.20
CA LEU A 30 -7.75 2.02 -12.93
C LEU A 30 -8.94 1.15 -13.31
N TYR A 31 -9.93 0.96 -12.43
CA TYR A 31 -11.17 0.26 -12.80
C TYR A 31 -11.97 1.01 -13.88
N CYS A 32 -12.09 2.34 -13.79
CA CYS A 32 -12.81 3.14 -14.78
C CYS A 32 -12.17 3.05 -16.18
N TYR A 33 -10.83 3.10 -16.27
CA TYR A 33 -10.14 3.10 -17.56
C TYR A 33 -9.89 1.70 -18.11
N SER A 34 -9.66 0.69 -17.27
CA SER A 34 -9.38 -0.69 -17.73
C SER A 34 -10.61 -1.40 -18.29
N ASN A 35 -11.82 -0.98 -17.92
CA ASN A 35 -13.07 -1.61 -18.37
C ASN A 35 -13.63 -1.00 -19.67
N LYS A 36 -12.95 -0.01 -20.26
CA LYS A 36 -13.40 0.60 -21.52
C LYS A 36 -13.14 -0.34 -22.70
N VAL A 37 -14.20 -0.67 -23.45
CA VAL A 37 -14.16 -1.59 -24.62
C VAL A 37 -13.26 -1.09 -25.75
N ASN A 38 -13.10 0.23 -25.90
CA ASN A 38 -12.22 0.85 -26.92
C ASN A 38 -11.23 1.83 -26.28
N THR A 39 -10.12 1.31 -25.75
CA THR A 39 -9.05 2.11 -25.13
C THR A 39 -8.23 2.83 -26.20
N ASN A 40 -8.42 4.15 -26.35
CA ASN A 40 -7.58 4.96 -27.22
C ASN A 40 -6.15 5.13 -26.64
N GLU A 41 -5.22 5.71 -27.41
CA GLU A 41 -3.84 5.89 -26.95
C GLU A 41 -3.73 6.73 -25.67
N LYS A 42 -4.52 7.81 -25.56
CA LYS A 42 -4.56 8.66 -24.36
C LYS A 42 -4.95 7.86 -23.11
N ASP A 43 -5.96 7.00 -23.22
CA ASP A 43 -6.39 6.12 -22.14
C ASP A 43 -5.28 5.11 -21.77
N LYS A 44 -4.50 4.60 -22.75
CA LYS A 44 -3.35 3.71 -22.46
C LYS A 44 -2.24 4.44 -21.69
N PHE A 45 -1.90 5.68 -22.10
CA PHE A 45 -0.93 6.50 -21.36
C PHE A 45 -1.40 6.75 -19.93
N LEU A 46 -2.67 7.10 -19.75
CA LEU A 46 -3.23 7.34 -18.43
C LEU A 46 -3.24 6.08 -17.56
N ILE A 47 -3.59 4.92 -18.12
CA ILE A 47 -3.51 3.63 -17.40
C ILE A 47 -2.08 3.38 -16.90
N ASN A 48 -1.05 3.65 -17.70
CA ASN A 48 0.33 3.47 -17.28
C ASN A 48 0.71 4.38 -16.12
N VAL A 49 0.37 5.68 -16.21
CA VAL A 49 0.60 6.65 -15.12
C VAL A 49 -0.14 6.22 -13.85
N LEU A 50 -1.38 5.75 -13.98
CA LEU A 50 -2.16 5.25 -12.85
C LEU A 50 -1.55 3.98 -12.24
N LEU A 51 -1.03 3.05 -13.05
CA LEU A 51 -0.36 1.84 -12.57
C LEU A 51 0.95 2.16 -11.83
N GLU A 52 1.70 3.15 -12.30
CA GLU A 52 2.91 3.63 -11.63
C GLU A 52 2.59 4.22 -10.26
N SER A 53 1.63 5.16 -10.22
CA SER A 53 1.18 5.78 -8.98
C SER A 53 0.61 4.73 -8.02
N PHE A 54 -0.26 3.85 -8.51
CA PHE A 54 -0.78 2.70 -7.74
C PHE A 54 0.35 1.87 -7.13
N GLY A 55 1.36 1.51 -7.93
CA GLY A 55 2.50 0.71 -7.49
C GLY A 55 3.32 1.38 -6.38
N ILE A 56 3.51 2.70 -6.46
CA ILE A 56 4.22 3.50 -5.45
C ILE A 56 3.44 3.47 -4.12
N HIS A 57 2.16 3.86 -4.15
CA HIS A 57 1.33 3.95 -2.94
C HIS A 57 1.08 2.56 -2.32
N ALA A 58 0.83 1.55 -3.14
CA ALA A 58 0.71 0.16 -2.69
C ALA A 58 1.98 -0.33 -1.99
N TYR A 59 3.16 0.05 -2.49
CA TYR A 59 4.43 -0.31 -1.88
C TYR A 59 4.67 0.41 -0.55
N ASN A 60 4.41 1.72 -0.48
CA ASN A 60 4.53 2.47 0.77
C ASN A 60 3.63 1.89 1.87
N LEU A 61 2.37 1.61 1.54
CA LEU A 61 1.43 0.94 2.45
C LEU A 61 1.87 -0.48 2.81
N PHE A 62 2.35 -1.27 1.84
CA PHE A 62 2.89 -2.60 2.13
C PHE A 62 4.06 -2.53 3.13
N LYS A 63 4.97 -1.58 2.96
CA LYS A 63 6.07 -1.37 3.90
C LYS A 63 5.54 -0.92 5.26
N PHE A 64 4.65 0.06 5.32
CA PHE A 64 4.04 0.50 6.58
C PHE A 64 3.37 -0.65 7.37
N PHE A 65 2.61 -1.53 6.71
CA PHE A 65 1.89 -2.62 7.36
C PHE A 65 2.75 -3.85 7.68
N TYR A 66 3.75 -4.16 6.86
CA TYR A 66 4.49 -5.43 6.92
C TYR A 66 5.99 -5.30 7.18
N GLN A 67 6.51 -4.08 7.29
CA GLN A 67 7.82 -3.80 7.86
C GLN A 67 7.60 -3.65 9.36
N GLY A 68 8.01 -4.62 10.17
CA GLY A 68 7.69 -4.61 11.60
C GLY A 68 7.59 -6.01 12.19
N GLU A 69 8.35 -6.21 13.26
CA GLU A 69 8.66 -7.43 14.02
C GLU A 69 9.20 -8.63 13.24
N ARG A 70 10.52 -8.82 13.38
CA ARG A 70 11.27 -10.06 13.08
C ARG A 70 11.24 -10.49 11.62
N GLU A 71 11.31 -9.55 10.69
CA GLU A 71 11.55 -9.92 9.30
C GLU A 71 12.94 -10.59 9.20
N LYS A 72 12.94 -11.92 9.07
CA LYS A 72 14.16 -12.71 8.88
C LYS A 72 14.38 -12.87 7.38
N LYS A 73 15.50 -12.37 6.87
CA LYS A 73 15.98 -12.68 5.53
C LYS A 73 17.27 -13.46 5.69
N ASN A 74 17.29 -14.69 5.16
CA ASN A 74 18.42 -15.61 5.28
C ASN A 74 18.87 -15.79 6.75
N ASN A 75 17.91 -16.06 7.64
CA ASN A 75 18.12 -16.19 9.10
C ASN A 75 18.67 -14.95 9.83
N ARG A 76 18.85 -13.82 9.14
CA ARG A 76 19.26 -12.54 9.75
C ARG A 76 18.05 -11.65 10.00
N GLN A 77 17.96 -11.09 11.20
CA GLN A 77 16.93 -10.12 11.55
C GLN A 77 17.21 -8.81 10.82
N ILE A 78 16.30 -8.39 9.95
CA ILE A 78 16.37 -7.08 9.30
C ILE A 78 16.07 -6.03 10.38
N LYS A 79 17.09 -5.27 10.76
CA LYS A 79 16.91 -4.09 11.62
C LYS A 79 16.16 -3.02 10.81
N ARG A 80 15.00 -2.61 11.32
CA ARG A 80 14.26 -1.45 10.82
C ARG A 80 15.14 -0.19 10.98
N LYS A 81 15.13 0.73 10.01
CA LYS A 81 15.73 2.05 10.26
C LYS A 81 14.89 2.78 11.30
N SER A 82 15.52 3.56 12.18
CA SER A 82 14.80 4.33 13.20
C SER A 82 13.84 5.38 12.61
N SER A 83 14.07 5.78 11.36
CA SER A 83 13.24 6.68 10.58
C SER A 83 11.98 6.04 9.99
N ASP A 84 11.94 4.72 9.85
CA ASP A 84 10.82 4.05 9.17
C ASP A 84 9.62 3.97 10.11
N VAL A 85 8.48 4.51 9.68
CA VAL A 85 7.22 4.43 10.39
C VAL A 85 6.50 3.12 10.03
N ILE A 86 5.91 2.46 11.03
CA ILE A 86 5.15 1.22 10.84
C ILE A 86 3.81 1.29 11.56
N ALA A 87 2.88 0.42 11.19
CA ALA A 87 1.56 0.35 11.80
C ALA A 87 1.59 0.19 13.33
N GLU A 88 2.56 -0.57 13.86
CA GLU A 88 2.73 -0.77 15.30
C GLU A 88 3.14 0.50 16.07
N ASP A 89 3.68 1.54 15.40
CA ASP A 89 3.99 2.83 16.05
C ASP A 89 2.71 3.57 16.47
N PHE A 90 1.54 3.19 15.94
CA PHE A 90 0.23 3.76 16.26
C PHE A 90 -0.47 3.11 17.47
N HIS A 91 0.23 2.29 18.25
CA HIS A 91 -0.31 1.60 19.43
C HIS A 91 -1.53 0.71 19.12
N ILE A 92 -1.54 0.07 17.95
CA ILE A 92 -2.60 -0.83 17.52
C ILE A 92 -2.76 -2.06 18.43
N ARG A 93 -3.96 -2.63 18.45
CA ARG A 93 -4.24 -3.96 19.01
C ARG A 93 -3.60 -5.03 18.14
N ARG A 94 -2.30 -5.30 18.34
CA ARG A 94 -1.47 -6.15 17.45
C ARG A 94 -2.06 -7.51 17.12
N ARG A 95 -2.61 -8.23 18.11
CA ARG A 95 -3.19 -9.56 17.90
C ARG A 95 -4.35 -9.51 16.91
N PHE A 96 -5.24 -8.54 17.11
CA PHE A 96 -6.39 -8.28 16.25
C PHE A 96 -5.97 -7.81 14.84
N PHE A 97 -5.01 -6.89 14.75
CA PHE A 97 -4.48 -6.48 13.45
C PHE A 97 -3.88 -7.66 12.67
N ARG A 98 -3.14 -8.55 13.33
CA ARG A 98 -2.49 -9.70 12.69
C ARG A 98 -3.48 -10.77 12.24
N SER A 99 -4.59 -10.99 12.95
CA SER A 99 -5.61 -11.96 12.55
C SER A 99 -6.42 -11.49 11.35
N ASP A 100 -6.75 -10.20 11.31
CA ASP A 100 -7.75 -9.69 10.37
C ASP A 100 -7.13 -9.17 9.07
N ARG A 101 -5.86 -8.77 9.10
CA ARG A 101 -5.15 -8.30 7.91
C ARG A 101 -4.85 -9.44 6.93
N THR A 102 -4.66 -9.08 5.67
CA THR A 102 -4.25 -10.06 4.66
C THR A 102 -2.87 -10.67 5.01
N PRO A 103 -2.67 -11.99 4.82
CA PRO A 103 -1.34 -12.60 4.94
C PRO A 103 -0.32 -11.96 3.99
N LYS A 104 0.87 -11.63 4.51
CA LYS A 104 1.94 -10.94 3.75
C LYS A 104 2.26 -11.59 2.40
N GLN A 105 2.21 -12.92 2.34
CA GLN A 105 2.50 -13.71 1.14
C GLN A 105 1.60 -13.33 -0.05
N LYS A 106 0.32 -13.00 0.20
CA LYS A 106 -0.63 -12.58 -0.84
C LYS A 106 -0.30 -11.20 -1.42
N LEU A 107 0.38 -10.34 -0.65
CA LEU A 107 0.79 -8.99 -1.04
C LEU A 107 2.28 -8.89 -1.41
N LYS A 108 3.06 -9.97 -1.25
CA LYS A 108 4.51 -9.99 -1.57
C LYS A 108 4.81 -9.67 -3.05
N ILE A 109 3.81 -9.82 -3.93
CA ILE A 109 3.91 -9.43 -5.33
C ILE A 109 4.22 -7.92 -5.50
N ILE A 110 3.76 -7.07 -4.57
CA ILE A 110 4.02 -5.63 -4.57
C ILE A 110 5.53 -5.36 -4.50
N GLU A 111 6.21 -5.99 -3.53
CA GLU A 111 7.66 -5.88 -3.35
C GLU A 111 8.43 -6.42 -4.55
N ASN A 112 8.01 -7.57 -5.08
CA ASN A 112 8.72 -8.25 -6.18
C ASN A 112 8.62 -7.53 -7.53
N LYS A 113 7.53 -6.78 -7.76
CA LYS A 113 7.22 -6.16 -9.06
C LYS A 113 7.50 -4.66 -9.12
N ARG A 114 7.59 -3.95 -7.99
CA ARG A 114 7.86 -2.49 -7.96
C ARG A 114 9.00 -2.08 -8.90
N ASN A 115 10.21 -2.60 -8.65
CA ASN A 115 11.39 -2.19 -9.41
C ASN A 115 11.35 -2.65 -10.87
N LYS A 116 10.58 -3.69 -11.18
CA LYS A 116 10.54 -4.26 -12.53
C LYS A 116 9.54 -3.52 -13.40
N GLN A 117 8.38 -3.13 -12.89
CA GLN A 117 7.40 -2.46 -13.73
C GLN A 117 7.65 -0.95 -13.87
N ILE A 118 8.14 -0.28 -12.82
CA ILE A 118 8.58 1.13 -12.93
C ILE A 118 9.74 1.27 -13.93
N ALA A 119 10.62 0.25 -14.03
CA ALA A 119 11.78 0.27 -14.95
C ALA A 119 11.50 -0.29 -16.36
N HIS A 120 10.32 -0.84 -16.64
CA HIS A 120 10.02 -1.52 -17.91
C HIS A 120 8.96 -0.79 -18.75
N LEU A 121 9.06 0.54 -18.83
CA LEU A 121 8.36 1.40 -19.78
C LEU A 121 8.77 1.20 -21.26
N THR A 122 9.61 0.20 -21.57
CA THR A 122 9.90 -0.20 -22.95
C THR A 122 8.91 -1.29 -23.40
N TYR A 123 8.04 -0.90 -24.33
CA TYR A 123 6.86 -1.61 -24.85
C TYR A 123 7.02 -3.13 -25.12
N ASN A 124 8.23 -3.61 -25.42
CA ASN A 124 8.42 -4.99 -25.89
C ASN A 124 8.58 -6.06 -24.80
N ARG A 125 8.60 -5.71 -23.50
CA ARG A 125 8.86 -6.71 -22.43
C ARG A 125 7.67 -6.99 -21.51
N ILE A 126 6.65 -6.12 -21.42
CA ILE A 126 5.53 -6.25 -20.47
C ILE A 126 4.73 -7.56 -20.66
N TYR A 127 4.62 -8.07 -21.88
CA TYR A 127 3.80 -9.25 -22.18
C TYR A 127 4.57 -10.57 -22.36
N LYS A 128 5.92 -10.54 -22.33
CA LYS A 128 6.74 -11.71 -22.72
C LYS A 128 6.94 -12.76 -21.62
N ASN A 129 6.75 -12.46 -20.33
CA ASN A 129 6.95 -13.48 -19.29
C ASN A 129 6.14 -13.24 -17.99
N LYS A 130 6.04 -14.28 -17.14
CA LYS A 130 5.34 -14.21 -15.82
C LYS A 130 5.87 -13.08 -14.91
N ARG A 131 7.13 -12.63 -15.10
CA ARG A 131 7.74 -11.55 -14.32
C ARG A 131 7.30 -10.16 -14.78
N THR A 132 6.89 -10.02 -16.04
CA THR A 132 6.48 -8.77 -16.64
C THR A 132 4.96 -8.63 -16.79
N LYS A 133 4.20 -9.72 -16.63
CA LYS A 133 2.72 -9.73 -16.58
C LYS A 133 2.17 -8.52 -15.79
N PRO A 134 1.13 -7.84 -16.28
CA PRO A 134 0.48 -6.73 -15.59
C PRO A 134 0.15 -7.04 -14.14
N TRP A 135 0.09 -6.02 -13.29
CA TRP A 135 -0.42 -6.20 -11.93
C TRP A 135 -1.87 -6.63 -12.02
N ASN A 136 -2.24 -7.66 -11.26
CA ASN A 136 -3.64 -7.86 -10.96
C ASN A 136 -4.03 -6.82 -9.90
N PHE A 137 -4.16 -5.57 -10.34
CA PHE A 137 -4.39 -4.43 -9.46
C PHE A 137 -5.68 -4.64 -8.65
N GLY A 138 -6.70 -5.29 -9.23
CA GLY A 138 -7.94 -5.58 -8.52
C GLY A 138 -7.79 -6.58 -7.37
N LEU A 139 -6.99 -7.63 -7.55
CA LEU A 139 -6.69 -8.56 -6.46
C LEU A 139 -5.84 -7.90 -5.38
N ILE A 140 -4.85 -7.10 -5.79
CA ILE A 140 -3.98 -6.36 -4.88
C ILE A 140 -4.77 -5.31 -4.10
N SER A 141 -5.71 -4.61 -4.76
CA SER A 141 -6.59 -3.64 -4.12
C SER A 141 -7.47 -4.28 -3.09
N LYS A 142 -8.12 -5.40 -3.41
CA LYS A 142 -8.92 -6.17 -2.46
C LYS A 142 -8.12 -6.56 -1.21
N TYR A 143 -6.93 -7.11 -1.40
CA TYR A 143 -6.09 -7.57 -0.30
C TYR A 143 -5.50 -6.43 0.53
N MET A 144 -5.12 -5.33 -0.10
CA MET A 144 -4.63 -4.17 0.62
C MET A 144 -5.76 -3.48 1.40
N GLU A 145 -6.95 -3.36 0.82
CA GLU A 145 -8.11 -2.76 1.49
C GLU A 145 -8.49 -3.53 2.76
N GLN A 146 -8.51 -4.86 2.71
CA GLN A 146 -8.68 -5.69 3.90
C GLN A 146 -7.63 -5.38 4.98
N THR A 147 -6.37 -5.16 4.59
CA THR A 147 -5.30 -4.81 5.53
C THR A 147 -5.46 -3.38 6.09
N ILE A 148 -5.89 -2.43 5.27
CA ILE A 148 -6.20 -1.05 5.68
C ILE A 148 -7.34 -1.06 6.72
N GLU A 149 -8.43 -1.78 6.45
CA GLU A 149 -9.53 -1.93 7.40
C GLU A 149 -9.09 -2.57 8.71
N ALA A 150 -8.31 -3.64 8.64
CA ALA A 150 -7.78 -4.30 9.84
C ALA A 150 -6.92 -3.33 10.66
N PHE A 151 -6.12 -2.49 10.00
CA PHE A 151 -5.34 -1.45 10.67
C PHE A 151 -6.25 -0.45 11.38
N ILE A 152 -7.22 0.15 10.67
CA ILE A 152 -8.13 1.15 11.24
C ILE A 152 -8.90 0.57 12.43
N LYS A 153 -9.51 -0.60 12.28
CA LYS A 153 -10.25 -1.30 13.35
C LYS A 153 -9.38 -1.66 14.56
N SER A 154 -8.06 -1.76 14.36
CA SER A 154 -7.10 -2.06 15.44
C SER A 154 -6.60 -0.82 16.18
N LEU A 155 -6.91 0.39 15.72
CA LEU A 155 -6.46 1.63 16.35
C LEU A 155 -7.18 1.87 17.68
N PRO A 156 -6.50 2.51 18.66
CA PRO A 156 -7.18 3.08 19.81
C PRO A 156 -8.14 4.20 19.39
N ALA A 157 -9.23 4.42 20.13
CA ALA A 157 -10.24 5.46 19.83
C ALA A 157 -9.65 6.86 19.62
N LYS A 158 -8.54 7.19 20.30
CA LYS A 158 -7.81 8.47 20.10
C LYS A 158 -7.25 8.62 18.68
N HIS A 159 -6.76 7.53 18.09
CA HIS A 159 -6.15 7.54 16.75
C HIS A 159 -7.17 7.20 15.65
N ASP A 160 -8.26 6.53 15.98
CA ASP A 160 -9.35 6.23 15.04
C ASP A 160 -9.93 7.50 14.38
N ARG A 161 -10.06 8.58 15.15
CA ARG A 161 -10.44 9.92 14.66
C ARG A 161 -9.47 10.45 13.61
N LEU A 162 -8.19 10.06 13.69
CA LEU A 162 -7.18 10.41 12.70
C LEU A 162 -7.30 9.59 11.42
N PHE A 163 -8.31 8.74 11.19
CA PHE A 163 -8.48 8.05 9.90
C PHE A 163 -9.93 8.07 9.39
N ASN A 164 -10.90 8.37 10.26
CA ASN A 164 -12.33 8.37 9.91
C ASN A 164 -12.93 9.73 9.53
N GLN A 165 -12.14 10.82 9.50
CA GLN A 165 -12.68 12.17 9.32
C GLN A 165 -13.14 12.57 7.90
N ASN A 166 -13.00 11.72 6.87
CA ASN A 166 -13.41 12.05 5.49
C ASN A 166 -14.27 10.94 4.84
N GLN A 167 -15.43 10.65 5.43
CA GLN A 167 -16.56 9.97 4.75
C GLN A 167 -17.78 10.90 4.58
N ARG A 168 -17.55 12.19 4.32
CA ARG A 168 -18.60 13.11 3.88
C ARG A 168 -18.44 13.42 2.41
#